data_AF-A0A3C0C0S3-F1
#
_entry.id   AF-A0A3C0C0S3-F1
#
_cell.length_a   1.000
_cell.length_b   1.000
_cell.length_c   1.000
_cell.angle_alpha   90.00
_cell.angle_beta   90.00
_cell.angle_gamma   90.00
#
_symmetry.space_group_name_H-M   'P 1'
#
loop_
_entity.id
_entity.type
_entity.pdbx_description
1 polymer ?
#
loop_
_entity_poly.entity_id
_entity_poly.type
_entity_poly.pdbx_seq_one_letter_code
_entity_poly.pdbx_strand_id
1 'polypeptide(L)'
;MSGHDIALLIHVLLFVYWLGGDIGVFYSSGLSVNRSLSREARQMAGKIMINLDLIPRLCLSLMLTVGGILTEYYGIDHPTWQWVGIILLGPVWFCALLYMHFNEGTDLVKQMTKVDYVFRWVMVFTLLASVYYGFYTDRLDAEPWVGYKLVVFAGLIFCGIMIRKYIGGFIKGIHNIATDNINEADDIEMKASLDKARIFVLGIWVLLIVEAWIGIAKPGSLN
;
A
#
# COMPACT_ATOMS: atom_id res chain seq x y z
N MET A 1 -15.96 20.78 -13.83
CA MET A 1 -15.82 19.58 -12.99
C MET A 1 -16.11 19.98 -11.56
N SER A 2 -16.99 19.25 -10.87
CA SER A 2 -17.28 19.49 -9.45
C SER A 2 -16.12 19.02 -8.56
N GLY A 3 -16.11 19.42 -7.28
CA GLY A 3 -15.13 18.92 -6.31
C GLY A 3 -15.20 17.40 -6.15
N HIS A 4 -16.40 16.85 -6.19
CA HIS A 4 -16.64 15.41 -6.22
C HIS A 4 -15.96 14.74 -7.43
N ASP A 5 -16.13 15.29 -8.64
CA ASP A 5 -15.55 14.69 -9.85
C ASP A 5 -14.01 14.67 -9.79
N ILE A 6 -13.41 15.71 -9.21
CA ILE A 6 -11.95 15.80 -9.04
C ILE A 6 -11.48 14.75 -8.03
N ALA A 7 -12.13 14.66 -6.86
CA ALA A 7 -11.77 13.67 -5.83
C ALA A 7 -11.94 12.24 -6.38
N LEU A 8 -13.01 11.97 -7.12
CA LEU A 8 -13.26 10.69 -7.75
C LEU A 8 -12.19 10.36 -8.81
N LEU A 9 -11.84 11.32 -9.66
CA LEU A 9 -10.77 11.16 -10.65
C LEU A 9 -9.44 10.81 -9.97
N ILE A 10 -9.06 11.55 -8.92
CA ILE A 10 -7.84 11.27 -8.16
C ILE A 10 -7.91 9.86 -7.56
N HIS A 11 -9.03 9.47 -6.96
CA HIS A 11 -9.21 8.13 -6.38
C HIS A 11 -9.03 7.02 -7.44
N VAL A 12 -9.58 7.21 -8.65
CA VAL A 12 -9.40 6.28 -9.77
C VAL A 12 -7.95 6.23 -10.24
N LEU A 13 -7.27 7.39 -10.34
CA LEU A 13 -5.86 7.42 -10.71
C LEU A 13 -5.00 6.71 -9.68
N LEU A 14 -5.24 6.94 -8.38
CA LEU A 14 -4.53 6.24 -7.30
C LEU A 14 -4.71 4.72 -7.43
N PHE A 15 -5.91 4.24 -7.73
CA PHE A 15 -6.16 2.82 -7.97
C PHE A 15 -5.38 2.27 -9.17
N VAL A 16 -5.44 2.95 -10.32
CA VAL A 16 -4.76 2.50 -11.55
C VAL A 16 -3.24 2.48 -11.39
N TYR A 17 -2.66 3.55 -10.81
CA TYR A 17 -1.23 3.62 -10.56
C TYR A 17 -0.75 2.62 -9.50
N TRP A 18 -1.58 2.35 -8.48
CA TRP A 18 -1.26 1.33 -7.50
C TRP A 18 -1.17 -0.05 -8.15
N LEU A 19 -2.23 -0.50 -8.82
CA LEU A 19 -2.25 -1.84 -9.41
C LEU A 19 -1.20 -1.99 -10.50
N GLY A 20 -1.03 -0.98 -11.37
CA GLY A 20 0.00 -0.97 -12.40
C GLY A 20 1.42 -1.00 -11.84
N GLY A 21 1.69 -0.23 -10.78
CA GLY A 21 2.96 -0.23 -10.07
C GLY A 21 3.29 -1.60 -9.46
N ASP A 22 2.32 -2.21 -8.76
CA ASP A 22 2.48 -3.53 -8.15
C ASP A 22 2.78 -4.62 -9.18
N ILE A 23 2.13 -4.60 -10.35
CA ILE A 23 2.42 -5.53 -11.45
C ILE A 23 3.88 -5.39 -11.90
N GLY A 24 4.35 -4.15 -12.09
CA GLY A 24 5.73 -3.88 -12.47
C GLY A 24 6.75 -4.40 -11.44
N VAL A 25 6.49 -4.18 -10.14
CA VAL A 25 7.29 -4.72 -9.02
C VAL A 25 7.27 -6.25 -9.02
N PHE A 26 6.12 -6.87 -9.26
CA PHE A 26 5.97 -8.33 -9.25
C PHE A 26 6.79 -9.02 -10.34
N TYR A 27 6.77 -8.49 -11.56
CA TYR A 27 7.53 -9.05 -12.68
C TYR A 27 9.04 -8.79 -12.53
N SER A 28 9.43 -7.55 -12.21
CA SER A 28 10.83 -7.19 -12.04
C SER A 28 11.50 -7.92 -10.88
N SER A 29 10.80 -8.11 -9.75
CA SER A 29 11.30 -8.95 -8.65
C SER A 29 11.53 -10.39 -9.08
N GLY A 30 10.67 -10.95 -9.95
CA GLY A 30 10.85 -12.29 -10.50
C GLY A 30 12.09 -12.46 -11.38
N LEU A 31 12.39 -11.46 -12.20
CA LEU A 31 13.61 -11.45 -13.01
C LEU A 31 14.86 -11.34 -12.13
N SER A 32 14.80 -10.58 -11.03
CA SER A 32 15.95 -10.42 -10.13
C SER A 32 16.38 -11.70 -9.41
N VAL A 33 15.45 -12.64 -9.18
CA VAL A 33 15.74 -13.97 -8.59
C VAL A 33 16.04 -15.05 -9.63
N ASN A 34 15.97 -14.74 -10.93
CA ASN A 34 16.14 -15.74 -11.97
C ASN A 34 17.63 -16.05 -12.21
N ARG A 35 18.07 -17.24 -11.76
CA ARG A 35 19.46 -17.71 -11.89
C ARG A 35 19.90 -17.96 -13.34
N SER A 36 18.97 -18.08 -14.30
CA SER A 36 19.33 -18.24 -15.71
C SER A 36 19.74 -16.93 -16.39
N LEU A 37 19.51 -15.78 -15.74
CA LEU A 37 19.90 -14.47 -16.24
C LEU A 37 21.31 -14.10 -15.76
N SER A 38 21.97 -13.21 -16.51
CA SER A 38 23.22 -12.63 -16.05
C SER A 38 23.02 -11.81 -14.78
N ARG A 39 24.08 -11.65 -14.00
CA ARG A 39 24.08 -10.83 -12.78
C ARG A 39 23.64 -9.40 -13.08
N GLU A 40 24.12 -8.83 -14.18
CA GLU A 40 23.79 -7.46 -14.61
C GLU A 40 22.29 -7.32 -14.92
N ALA A 41 21.69 -8.32 -15.56
CA ALA A 41 20.26 -8.34 -15.83
C ALA A 41 19.44 -8.44 -14.54
N ARG A 42 19.88 -9.28 -13.59
CA ARG A 42 19.25 -9.41 -12.27
C ARG A 42 19.34 -8.11 -11.46
N GLN A 43 20.50 -7.45 -11.49
CA GLN A 43 20.73 -6.17 -10.83
C GLN A 43 19.85 -5.07 -11.42
N MET A 44 19.76 -4.99 -12.76
CA MET A 44 18.89 -4.04 -13.43
C MET A 44 17.42 -4.27 -13.07
N ALA A 45 16.97 -5.53 -13.06
CA ALA A 45 15.62 -5.88 -12.64
C ALA A 45 15.34 -5.46 -11.18
N GLY A 46 16.30 -5.68 -10.27
CA GLY A 46 16.21 -5.20 -8.89
C GLY A 46 16.10 -3.68 -8.79
N LYS A 47 16.87 -2.93 -9.59
CA LYS A 47 16.79 -1.47 -9.65
C LYS A 47 15.43 -0.98 -10.15
N ILE A 48 14.90 -1.59 -11.22
CA ILE A 48 13.56 -1.28 -11.73
C ILE A 48 12.52 -1.52 -10.64
N MET A 49 12.59 -2.68 -9.96
CA MET A 49 11.68 -3.04 -8.88
C MET A 49 11.68 -2.00 -7.75
N ILE A 50 12.85 -1.61 -7.24
CA ILE A 50 12.98 -0.64 -6.12
C ILE A 50 12.34 0.71 -6.47
N ASN A 51 12.57 1.19 -7.69
CA ASN A 51 12.01 2.47 -8.15
C ASN A 51 10.49 2.38 -8.37
N LEU A 52 10.00 1.28 -8.94
CA LEU A 52 8.56 1.07 -9.14
C LEU A 52 7.82 0.89 -7.81
N ASP A 53 8.43 0.27 -6.80
CA ASP A 53 7.83 0.04 -5.49
C ASP A 53 7.46 1.34 -4.76
N LEU A 54 8.05 2.49 -5.14
CA LEU A 54 7.62 3.78 -4.61
C LEU A 54 6.16 4.10 -4.95
N ILE A 55 5.73 3.82 -6.18
CA ILE A 55 4.40 4.19 -6.69
C ILE A 55 3.26 3.64 -5.83
N PRO A 56 3.13 2.31 -5.59
CA PRO A 56 2.03 1.77 -4.80
C PRO A 56 2.06 2.27 -3.34
N ARG A 57 3.26 2.52 -2.77
CA ARG A 57 3.39 3.08 -1.41
C ARG A 57 2.83 4.50 -1.34
N LEU A 58 3.10 5.33 -2.34
CA LEU A 58 2.54 6.68 -2.43
C LEU A 58 1.03 6.64 -2.66
N CYS A 59 0.55 5.77 -3.55
CA CYS A 59 -0.88 5.59 -3.78
C CYS A 59 -1.63 5.22 -2.50
N LEU A 60 -1.10 4.26 -1.73
CA LEU A 60 -1.63 3.86 -0.43
C LEU A 60 -1.73 5.03 0.54
N SER A 61 -0.69 5.86 0.62
CA SER A 61 -0.66 6.98 1.57
C SER A 61 -1.78 8.00 1.31
N LEU A 62 -2.11 8.26 0.05
CA LEU A 62 -3.12 9.24 -0.34
C LEU A 62 -4.55 8.68 -0.36
N MET A 63 -4.70 7.36 -0.53
CA MET A 63 -6.01 6.73 -0.75
C MET A 63 -7.01 7.02 0.39
N LEU A 64 -6.58 6.96 1.65
CA LEU A 64 -7.46 7.24 2.80
C LEU A 64 -7.90 8.70 2.87
N THR A 65 -7.04 9.65 2.50
CA THR A 65 -7.40 11.07 2.45
C THR A 65 -8.44 11.32 1.35
N VAL A 66 -8.19 10.80 0.15
CA VAL A 66 -9.12 11.01 -0.98
C VAL A 66 -10.43 10.27 -0.74
N GLY A 67 -10.38 9.05 -0.21
CA GLY A 67 -11.56 8.29 0.20
C GLY A 67 -12.36 9.01 1.27
N GLY A 68 -11.71 9.54 2.30
CA GLY A 68 -12.37 10.32 3.37
C GLY A 68 -12.93 11.66 2.91
N ILE A 69 -12.38 12.28 1.87
CA ILE A 69 -13.02 13.43 1.22
C ILE A 69 -14.29 12.99 0.47
N LEU A 70 -14.25 11.84 -0.20
CA LEU A 70 -15.37 11.32 -0.96
C LEU A 70 -16.57 10.96 -0.08
N THR A 71 -16.36 10.51 1.15
CA THR A 71 -17.46 10.10 2.06
C THR A 71 -18.41 11.23 2.42
N GLU A 72 -17.96 12.49 2.44
CA GLU A 72 -18.82 13.66 2.66
C GLU A 72 -19.90 13.78 1.56
N TYR A 73 -19.54 13.47 0.31
CA TYR A 73 -20.48 13.49 -0.82
C TYR A 73 -21.52 12.36 -0.76
N TYR A 74 -21.32 11.39 0.14
CA TYR A 74 -22.27 10.32 0.46
C TYR A 74 -23.01 10.56 1.78
N GLY A 75 -22.96 11.78 2.32
CA GLY A 75 -23.70 12.15 3.54
C GLY A 75 -23.10 11.61 4.84
N ILE A 76 -21.84 11.18 4.83
CA ILE A 76 -21.13 10.76 6.04
C ILE A 76 -20.41 11.98 6.62
N ASP A 77 -21.07 12.67 7.55
CA ASP A 77 -20.53 13.91 8.15
C ASP A 77 -19.33 13.63 9.06
N HIS A 78 -18.27 14.45 8.95
CA HIS A 78 -17.10 14.37 9.84
C HIS A 78 -16.98 15.60 10.77
N PRO A 79 -16.76 15.43 12.09
CA PRO A 79 -16.41 16.55 12.96
C PRO A 79 -15.05 17.15 12.55
N THR A 80 -14.82 18.42 12.86
CA THR A 80 -13.63 19.18 12.42
C THR A 80 -12.30 18.48 12.72
N TRP A 81 -12.16 17.84 13.88
CA TRP A 81 -10.94 17.13 14.23
C TRP A 81 -10.68 15.89 13.35
N GLN A 82 -11.74 15.19 12.91
CA GLN A 82 -11.62 14.09 11.94
C GLN A 82 -11.20 14.62 10.58
N TRP A 83 -11.78 15.76 10.15
CA TRP A 83 -11.39 16.43 8.91
C TRP A 83 -9.92 16.80 8.89
N VAL A 84 -9.40 17.37 9.98
CA VAL A 84 -7.96 17.66 10.12
C VAL A 84 -7.14 16.38 9.94
N GLY A 85 -7.56 15.27 10.58
CA GLY A 85 -6.91 13.97 10.40
C GLY A 85 -6.93 13.48 8.95
N ILE A 86 -8.09 13.48 8.31
CA ILE A 86 -8.28 13.03 6.91
C ILE A 86 -7.41 13.83 5.96
N ILE A 87 -7.43 15.16 6.05
CA ILE A 87 -6.69 16.04 5.14
C ILE A 87 -5.18 15.96 5.34
N LEU A 88 -4.71 15.85 6.57
CA LEU A 88 -3.27 15.82 6.85
C LEU A 88 -2.65 14.42 6.68
N LEU A 89 -3.41 13.34 6.89
CA LEU A 89 -2.91 11.96 6.83
C LEU A 89 -2.13 11.68 5.54
N GLY A 90 -2.76 11.94 4.39
CA GLY A 90 -2.20 11.61 3.08
C GLY A 90 -0.95 12.41 2.75
N PRO A 91 -1.00 13.75 2.72
CA PRO A 91 0.17 14.58 2.43
C PRO A 91 1.35 14.33 3.37
N VAL A 92 1.10 14.20 4.68
CA VAL A 92 2.18 13.96 5.66
C VAL A 92 2.81 12.58 5.42
N TRP A 93 1.99 11.54 5.24
CA TRP A 93 2.50 10.19 4.98
C TRP A 93 3.23 10.12 3.64
N PHE A 94 2.68 10.72 2.58
CA PHE A 94 3.29 10.81 1.26
C PHE A 94 4.67 11.46 1.32
N CYS A 95 4.80 12.63 1.98
CA CYS A 95 6.07 13.32 2.14
C CYS A 95 7.07 12.49 2.95
N ALA A 96 6.63 11.80 4.01
CA ALA A 96 7.49 10.90 4.78
C ALA A 96 8.03 9.75 3.92
N LEU A 97 7.19 9.14 3.06
CA LEU A 97 7.60 8.07 2.16
C LEU A 97 8.60 8.56 1.10
N LEU A 98 8.37 9.73 0.50
CA LEU A 98 9.33 10.33 -0.42
C LEU A 98 10.67 10.61 0.25
N TYR A 99 10.64 11.19 1.45
CA TYR A 99 11.85 11.48 2.21
C TYR A 99 12.64 10.20 2.49
N MET A 100 11.98 9.14 2.96
CA MET A 100 12.62 7.85 3.22
C MET A 100 13.25 7.24 1.97
N HIS A 101 12.60 7.36 0.80
CA HIS A 101 13.10 6.80 -0.45
C HIS A 101 14.33 7.55 -1.01
N PHE A 102 14.33 8.89 -0.93
CA PHE A 102 15.44 9.68 -1.50
C PHE A 102 16.62 9.89 -0.54
N ASN A 103 16.45 9.58 0.76
CA ASN A 103 17.48 9.78 1.79
C ASN A 103 17.90 8.46 2.46
N GLU A 104 17.84 7.36 1.71
CA GLU A 104 18.25 6.02 2.15
C GLU A 104 19.68 6.03 2.73
N GLY A 105 19.92 5.20 3.75
CA GLY A 105 21.23 5.07 4.41
C GLY A 105 21.45 5.96 5.64
N THR A 106 20.60 6.96 5.88
CA THR A 106 20.68 7.81 7.08
C THR A 106 20.07 7.17 8.33
N ASP A 107 20.55 7.53 9.52
CA ASP A 107 19.98 7.02 10.78
C ASP A 107 18.56 7.53 11.03
N LEU A 108 18.23 8.74 10.56
CA LEU A 108 16.88 9.26 10.57
C LEU A 108 15.94 8.37 9.76
N VAL A 109 16.31 7.97 8.55
CA VAL A 109 15.46 7.07 7.72
C VAL A 109 15.29 5.70 8.38
N LYS A 110 16.32 5.17 9.07
CA LYS A 110 16.16 3.93 9.86
C LYS A 110 15.12 4.09 10.97
N GLN A 111 15.10 5.22 11.67
CA GLN A 111 14.10 5.52 12.68
C GLN A 111 12.71 5.71 12.06
N MET A 112 12.60 6.50 11.00
CA MET A 112 11.34 6.73 10.28
C MET A 112 10.75 5.42 9.74
N THR A 113 11.57 4.50 9.23
CA THR A 113 11.10 3.19 8.74
C THR A 113 10.48 2.35 9.87
N LYS A 114 11.07 2.40 11.07
CA LYS A 114 10.49 1.72 12.26
C LYS A 114 9.17 2.38 12.67
N VAL A 115 9.12 3.70 12.66
CA VAL A 115 7.90 4.47 12.97
C VAL A 115 6.80 4.18 11.95
N ASP A 116 7.09 4.19 10.64
CA ASP A 116 6.14 3.85 9.58
C ASP A 116 5.61 2.41 9.74
N TYR A 117 6.47 1.46 10.11
CA TYR A 117 6.05 0.09 10.37
C TYR A 117 5.03 -0.01 11.51
N VAL A 118 5.29 0.68 12.63
CA VAL A 118 4.34 0.73 13.77
C VAL A 118 3.08 1.50 13.39
N PHE A 119 3.24 2.62 12.70
CA PHE A 119 2.14 3.46 12.23
C PHE A 119 1.14 2.67 11.36
N ARG A 120 1.62 1.80 10.48
CA ARG A 120 0.75 0.94 9.67
C ARG A 120 -0.09 -0.02 10.52
N TRP A 121 0.48 -0.59 11.58
CA TRP A 121 -0.30 -1.39 12.53
C TRP A 121 -1.35 -0.56 13.24
N VAL A 122 -0.99 0.65 13.70
CA VAL A 122 -1.93 1.59 14.30
C VAL A 122 -3.07 1.90 13.31
N MET A 123 -2.77 2.12 12.03
CA MET A 123 -3.80 2.35 11.00
C MET A 123 -4.73 1.16 10.83
N VAL A 124 -4.23 -0.08 10.77
CA VAL A 124 -5.07 -1.28 10.70
C VAL A 124 -6.07 -1.31 11.84
N PHE A 125 -5.62 -1.15 13.09
CA PHE A 125 -6.52 -1.19 14.24
C PHE A 125 -7.46 0.02 14.30
N THR A 126 -6.99 1.21 13.91
CA THR A 126 -7.81 2.43 13.88
C THR A 126 -8.94 2.32 12.87
N LEU A 127 -8.67 1.76 11.68
CA LEU A 127 -9.69 1.54 10.66
C LEU A 127 -10.77 0.56 11.14
N LEU A 128 -10.36 -0.57 11.72
CA LEU A 128 -11.30 -1.56 12.24
C LEU A 128 -12.15 -1.00 13.40
N ALA A 129 -11.52 -0.26 14.32
CA ALA A 129 -12.22 0.42 15.41
C ALA A 129 -13.19 1.49 14.88
N SER A 130 -12.78 2.25 13.86
CA SER A 130 -13.61 3.28 13.22
C SER A 130 -14.84 2.68 12.54
N VAL A 131 -14.70 1.53 11.86
CA VAL A 131 -15.83 0.83 11.23
C VAL A 131 -16.78 0.30 12.29
N TYR A 132 -16.25 -0.36 13.33
CA TYR A 132 -17.06 -0.84 14.44
C TYR A 132 -17.86 0.29 15.09
N TYR A 133 -17.20 1.41 15.40
CA TYR A 133 -17.85 2.58 15.97
C TYR A 133 -18.91 3.17 15.01
N GLY A 134 -18.61 3.23 13.71
CA GLY A 134 -19.52 3.76 12.70
C GLY A 134 -20.84 2.99 12.60
N PHE A 135 -20.79 1.65 12.68
CA PHE A 135 -22.00 0.82 12.74
C PHE A 135 -22.67 0.85 14.11
N TYR A 136 -21.90 0.98 15.20
CA TYR A 136 -22.47 1.07 16.55
C TYR A 136 -23.28 2.35 16.77
N THR A 137 -22.96 3.42 16.04
CA THR A 137 -23.68 4.70 16.11
C THR A 137 -24.60 4.96 14.92
N ASP A 138 -24.93 3.92 14.13
CA ASP A 138 -25.78 3.99 12.93
C ASP A 138 -25.29 4.96 11.84
N ARG A 139 -24.04 5.45 11.94
CA ARG A 139 -23.46 6.48 11.06
C ARG A 139 -23.20 5.94 9.65
N LEU A 140 -23.00 4.63 9.53
CA LEU A 140 -22.75 3.96 8.25
C LEU A 140 -24.00 3.26 7.69
N ASP A 141 -25.16 3.35 8.34
CA ASP A 141 -26.33 2.55 7.95
C ASP A 141 -26.91 2.94 6.59
N ALA A 142 -26.83 4.21 6.23
CA ALA A 142 -27.25 4.68 4.91
C ALA A 142 -26.31 4.23 3.79
N GLU A 143 -25.02 4.07 4.11
CA GLU A 143 -23.94 3.79 3.14
C GLU A 143 -22.95 2.73 3.69
N PRO A 144 -23.41 1.50 4.00
CA PRO A 144 -22.63 0.51 4.73
C PRO A 144 -21.42 -0.01 3.95
N TRP A 145 -21.45 0.10 2.62
CA TRP A 145 -20.34 -0.25 1.74
C TRP A 145 -19.06 0.52 2.03
N VAL A 146 -19.16 1.74 2.60
CA VAL A 146 -17.98 2.50 3.04
C VAL A 146 -17.26 1.77 4.18
N GLY A 147 -18.02 1.22 5.14
CA GLY A 147 -17.48 0.39 6.20
C GLY A 147 -16.79 -0.86 5.65
N TYR A 148 -17.41 -1.54 4.67
CA TYR A 148 -16.82 -2.71 4.03
C TYR A 148 -15.50 -2.39 3.32
N LYS A 149 -15.43 -1.26 2.61
CA LYS A 149 -14.16 -0.77 2.04
C LYS A 149 -13.10 -0.58 3.11
N LEU A 150 -13.40 0.15 4.18
CA LEU A 150 -12.40 0.40 5.22
C LEU A 150 -11.85 -0.89 5.86
N VAL A 151 -12.66 -1.94 5.99
CA VAL A 151 -12.21 -3.28 6.44
C VAL A 151 -11.28 -3.93 5.41
N VAL A 152 -11.65 -3.92 4.13
CA VAL A 152 -10.83 -4.47 3.05
C VAL A 152 -9.51 -3.68 2.93
N PHE A 153 -9.56 -2.36 3.08
CA PHE A 153 -8.39 -1.49 3.12
C PHE A 153 -7.46 -1.76 4.30
N ALA A 154 -8.00 -2.07 5.48
CA ALA A 154 -7.19 -2.55 6.60
C ALA A 154 -6.47 -3.86 6.24
N GLY A 155 -7.14 -4.75 5.50
CA GLY A 155 -6.53 -5.94 4.89
C GLY A 155 -5.39 -5.61 3.91
N LEU A 156 -5.55 -4.59 3.06
CA LEU A 156 -4.50 -4.12 2.14
C LEU A 156 -3.25 -3.65 2.90
N ILE A 157 -3.43 -2.83 3.95
CA ILE A 157 -2.31 -2.38 4.80
C ILE A 157 -1.64 -3.58 5.47
N PHE A 158 -2.42 -4.53 6.00
CA PHE A 158 -1.92 -5.75 6.60
C PHE A 158 -1.08 -6.59 5.62
N CYS A 159 -1.54 -6.81 4.40
CA CYS A 159 -0.74 -7.48 3.37
C CYS A 159 0.60 -6.77 3.14
N GLY A 160 0.60 -5.44 3.06
CA GLY A 160 1.84 -4.65 2.96
C GLY A 160 2.79 -4.84 4.14
N ILE A 161 2.27 -4.95 5.36
CA ILE A 161 3.06 -5.26 6.56
C ILE A 161 3.69 -6.66 6.44
N MET A 162 2.92 -7.64 6.00
CA MET A 162 3.40 -9.02 5.85
C MET A 162 4.46 -9.15 4.75
N ILE A 163 4.34 -8.41 3.64
CA ILE A 163 5.39 -8.31 2.63
C ILE A 163 6.70 -7.85 3.29
N ARG A 164 6.68 -6.75 4.05
CA ARG A 164 7.85 -6.23 4.77
C ARG A 164 8.45 -7.23 5.75
N LYS A 165 7.60 -8.03 6.41
CA LYS A 165 8.04 -9.09 7.33
C LYS A 165 8.84 -10.19 6.62
N TYR A 166 8.47 -10.55 5.40
CA TYR A 166 9.06 -11.69 4.69
C TYR A 166 10.16 -11.33 3.68
N ILE A 167 10.25 -10.07 3.23
CA ILE A 167 11.14 -9.67 2.11
C ILE A 167 12.63 -9.53 2.49
N GLY A 168 13.01 -9.74 3.76
CA GLY A 168 14.38 -9.49 4.24
C GLY A 168 15.47 -10.28 3.49
N GLY A 169 15.22 -11.57 3.23
CA GLY A 169 16.15 -12.42 2.46
C GLY A 169 16.30 -11.95 1.01
N PHE A 170 15.21 -11.50 0.40
CA PHE A 170 15.23 -10.92 -0.93
C PHE A 170 16.09 -9.64 -1.00
N ILE A 171 15.89 -8.70 -0.06
CA ILE A 171 16.67 -7.45 0.00
C ILE A 171 18.17 -7.74 0.16
N LYS A 172 18.52 -8.69 1.04
CA LYS A 172 19.92 -9.14 1.21
C LYS A 172 20.48 -9.69 -0.10
N GLY A 173 19.71 -10.52 -0.81
CA GLY A 173 20.11 -11.06 -2.12
C GLY A 173 20.38 -9.97 -3.16
N ILE A 174 19.50 -8.97 -3.29
CA ILE A 174 19.71 -7.82 -4.19
C ILE A 174 20.99 -7.06 -3.85
N HIS A 175 21.22 -6.80 -2.55
CA HIS A 175 22.45 -6.15 -2.10
C HIS A 175 23.69 -6.97 -2.50
N ASN A 176 23.67 -8.28 -2.26
CA ASN A 176 24.79 -9.16 -2.58
C ASN A 176 25.05 -9.27 -4.10
N ILE A 177 24.00 -9.24 -4.93
CA ILE A 177 24.13 -9.12 -6.40
C ILE A 177 24.86 -7.82 -6.75
N ALA A 178 24.47 -6.70 -6.14
CA ALA A 178 25.04 -5.39 -6.43
C ALA A 178 26.51 -5.26 -6.00
N THR A 179 26.92 -5.97 -4.94
CA THR A 179 28.31 -5.96 -4.42
C THR A 179 29.18 -7.12 -4.93
N ASP A 180 28.68 -7.93 -5.86
CA ASP A 180 29.36 -9.13 -6.38
C ASP A 180 29.75 -10.17 -5.30
N ASN A 181 28.88 -10.36 -4.31
CA ASN A 181 29.09 -11.28 -3.19
C ASN A 181 28.00 -12.37 -3.12
N ILE A 182 27.22 -12.54 -4.19
CA ILE A 182 26.12 -13.52 -4.19
C ILE A 182 26.66 -14.96 -4.31
N ASN A 183 26.06 -15.86 -3.53
CA ASN A 183 26.33 -17.29 -3.55
C ASN A 183 25.01 -18.08 -3.64
N GLU A 184 25.12 -19.41 -3.75
CA GLU A 184 23.95 -20.29 -3.90
C GLU A 184 22.99 -20.25 -2.70
N ALA A 185 23.50 -20.10 -1.47
CA ALA A 185 22.64 -20.00 -0.29
C ALA A 185 21.82 -18.69 -0.31
N ASP A 186 22.43 -17.59 -0.75
CA ASP A 186 21.72 -16.32 -0.94
C ASP A 186 20.66 -16.43 -2.05
N ASP A 187 20.94 -17.10 -3.18
CA ASP A 187 19.96 -17.33 -4.25
C ASP A 187 18.72 -18.10 -3.74
N ILE A 188 18.93 -19.16 -2.94
CA ILE A 188 17.86 -19.97 -2.37
C ILE A 188 17.00 -19.13 -1.41
N GLU A 189 17.64 -18.40 -0.49
CA GLU A 189 16.93 -17.57 0.50
C GLU A 189 16.21 -16.39 -0.16
N MET A 190 16.85 -15.74 -1.14
CA MET A 190 16.26 -14.64 -1.92
C MET A 190 14.96 -15.09 -2.60
N LYS A 191 14.96 -16.27 -3.22
CA LYS A 191 13.76 -16.85 -3.83
C LYS A 191 12.70 -17.23 -2.79
N ALA A 192 13.08 -17.91 -1.71
CA ALA A 192 12.15 -18.35 -0.67
C ALA A 192 11.46 -17.16 0.03
N SER A 193 12.22 -16.10 0.31
CA SER A 193 11.74 -14.82 0.85
C SER A 193 10.73 -14.16 -0.09
N LEU A 194 11.06 -14.07 -1.39
CA LEU A 194 10.17 -13.50 -2.40
C LEU A 194 8.88 -14.30 -2.55
N ASP A 195 8.95 -15.64 -2.61
CA ASP A 195 7.77 -16.48 -2.81
C ASP A 195 6.78 -16.34 -1.64
N LYS A 196 7.26 -16.18 -0.40
CA LYS A 196 6.41 -15.84 0.76
C LYS A 196 5.76 -14.46 0.63
N ALA A 197 6.52 -13.45 0.22
CA ALA A 197 6.01 -12.10 0.04
C ALA A 197 4.95 -12.02 -1.08
N ARG A 198 5.13 -12.78 -2.16
CA ARG A 198 4.23 -12.81 -3.33
C ARG A 198 2.81 -13.24 -3.01
N ILE A 199 2.61 -14.13 -2.05
CA ILE A 199 1.27 -14.52 -1.59
C ILE A 199 0.48 -13.29 -1.14
N PHE A 200 1.14 -12.37 -0.42
CA PHE A 200 0.50 -11.14 0.05
C PHE A 200 0.35 -10.09 -1.06
N VAL A 201 1.24 -10.05 -2.06
CA VAL A 201 1.07 -9.21 -3.26
C VAL A 201 -0.16 -9.64 -4.07
N LEU A 202 -0.31 -10.95 -4.30
CA LEU A 202 -1.51 -11.49 -4.95
C LEU A 202 -2.77 -11.23 -4.11
N GLY A 203 -2.64 -11.31 -2.78
CA GLY A 203 -3.70 -10.87 -1.85
C GLY A 203 -4.09 -9.41 -2.06
N ILE A 204 -3.13 -8.50 -2.21
CA ILE A 204 -3.40 -7.07 -2.52
C ILE A 204 -4.20 -6.94 -3.80
N TRP A 205 -3.88 -7.68 -4.87
CA TRP A 205 -4.63 -7.60 -6.13
C TRP A 205 -6.08 -8.04 -5.98
N VAL A 206 -6.30 -9.16 -5.28
CA VAL A 206 -7.66 -9.63 -4.99
C VAL A 206 -8.43 -8.59 -4.18
N LEU A 207 -7.82 -8.06 -3.10
CA LEU A 207 -8.46 -7.05 -2.26
C LEU A 207 -8.71 -5.73 -3.00
N LEU A 208 -7.82 -5.30 -3.91
CA LEU A 208 -8.03 -4.12 -4.76
C LEU A 208 -9.20 -4.32 -5.75
N ILE A 209 -9.36 -5.52 -6.30
CA ILE A 209 -10.52 -5.84 -7.15
C ILE A 209 -11.81 -5.81 -6.32
N VAL A 210 -11.77 -6.34 -5.10
CA VAL A 210 -12.90 -6.28 -4.15
C VAL A 210 -13.23 -4.83 -3.80
N GLU A 211 -12.24 -3.98 -3.49
CA GLU A 211 -12.42 -2.53 -3.26
C GLU A 211 -13.11 -1.83 -4.44
N ALA A 212 -12.65 -2.12 -5.66
CA ALA A 212 -13.23 -1.57 -6.87
C ALA A 212 -14.68 -2.02 -7.02
N TRP A 213 -14.96 -3.31 -6.84
CA TRP A 213 -16.31 -3.85 -6.89
C TRP A 213 -17.23 -3.23 -5.82
N ILE A 214 -16.79 -3.13 -4.56
CA ILE A 214 -17.57 -2.48 -3.49
C ILE A 214 -17.87 -1.02 -3.86
N GLY A 215 -16.92 -0.31 -4.46
CA GLY A 215 -17.11 1.08 -4.88
C GLY A 215 -18.10 1.29 -6.02
N ILE A 216 -18.20 0.30 -6.91
CA ILE A 216 -19.12 0.32 -8.05
C ILE A 216 -20.51 -0.16 -7.63
N ALA A 217 -20.57 -1.30 -6.94
CA ALA A 217 -21.81 -1.97 -6.57
C ALA A 217 -22.50 -1.34 -5.35
N LYS A 218 -21.74 -0.66 -4.47
CA LYS A 218 -22.21 0.01 -3.26
C LYS A 218 -23.24 -0.82 -2.47
N PRO A 219 -22.91 -2.06 -2.09
CA PRO A 219 -23.86 -2.99 -1.50
C PRO A 219 -24.48 -2.43 -0.22
N GLY A 220 -25.82 -2.45 -0.15
CA GLY A 220 -26.58 -1.98 1.01
C GLY A 220 -26.78 -0.46 1.07
N SER A 221 -26.32 0.30 0.07
CA SER A 221 -26.65 1.72 -0.05
C SER A 221 -28.16 1.89 -0.15
N LEU A 222 -28.71 2.89 0.55
CA LEU A 222 -30.13 3.24 0.53
C LEU A 222 -30.49 4.23 -0.61
N ASN A 223 -29.50 4.66 -1.39
CA ASN A 223 -29.62 5.63 -2.49
C ASN A 223 -29.53 4.97 -3.88
#